data_AF-A0A358RI15-F1
#
_entry.id   AF-A0A358RI15-F1
#
_cell.length_a   1.000
_cell.length_b   1.000
_cell.length_c   1.000
_cell.angle_alpha   90.00
_cell.angle_beta   90.00
_cell.angle_gamma   90.00
#
_symmetry.space_group_name_H-M   'P 1'
#
loop_
_entity.id
_entity.type
_entity.pdbx_description
1 polymer ?
#
loop_
_entity_poly.entity_id
_entity_poly.type
_entity_poly.pdbx_seq_one_letter_code
_entity_poly.pdbx_strand_id
1 'polypeptide(L)'
;MTPVQIATAVLSLIAGIGVFLIACTMMSSNLESVSSNKLKQLFARTSKSKLVGVGIGTVATAAIQSSGATTVMVIGFVNAGIMSLMQAATVIYGANIGTTITGQITALGMFENSISTGVVFATFAGIGAFTMAFAKKDI
;
A
#
# COMPACT_ATOMS: atom_id res chain seq x y z
N MET A 1 27.86 -4.11 -19.04
CA MET A 1 27.09 -5.25 -18.54
C MET A 1 27.39 -6.45 -19.43
N THR A 2 27.68 -7.61 -18.87
CA THR A 2 27.94 -8.84 -19.65
C THR A 2 26.62 -9.40 -20.22
N PRO A 3 26.63 -10.15 -21.33
CA PRO A 3 25.42 -10.77 -21.88
C PRO A 3 24.66 -11.63 -20.87
N VAL A 4 25.38 -12.28 -19.95
CA VAL A 4 24.81 -13.07 -18.85
C VAL A 4 24.03 -12.18 -17.88
N GLN A 5 24.56 -11.00 -17.50
CA GLN A 5 23.86 -10.06 -16.63
C GLN A 5 22.55 -9.57 -17.23
N ILE A 6 22.53 -9.33 -18.55
CA ILE A 6 21.32 -8.93 -19.28
C ILE A 6 20.29 -10.07 -19.25
N ALA A 7 20.71 -11.30 -19.55
CA ALA A 7 19.83 -12.46 -19.52
C ALA A 7 19.23 -12.69 -18.12
N THR A 8 20.04 -12.61 -17.06
CA THR A 8 19.55 -12.75 -15.67
C THR A 8 18.61 -11.62 -15.27
N ALA A 9 18.86 -10.38 -15.71
CA ALA A 9 17.97 -9.25 -15.43
C ALA A 9 16.61 -9.41 -16.12
N VAL A 10 16.60 -9.86 -17.37
CA VAL A 10 15.36 -10.11 -18.12
C VAL A 10 14.56 -11.26 -17.48
N LEU A 11 15.22 -12.37 -17.14
CA LEU A 11 14.55 -13.51 -16.49
C LEU A 11 13.99 -13.14 -15.12
N SER A 12 14.75 -12.40 -14.31
CA SER A 12 14.28 -11.94 -12.99
C SER A 12 13.14 -10.92 -13.11
N LEU A 13 13.15 -10.05 -14.12
CA LEU A 13 12.03 -9.16 -14.41
C LEU A 13 10.76 -9.94 -14.75
N ILE A 14 10.84 -10.93 -15.65
CA ILE A 14 9.70 -11.77 -16.03
C ILE A 14 9.18 -12.56 -14.83
N ALA A 15 10.08 -13.16 -14.04
CA ALA A 15 9.71 -13.88 -12.82
C ALA A 15 9.02 -12.96 -11.80
N GLY A 16 9.56 -11.77 -11.57
CA GLY A 16 8.99 -10.75 -10.68
C GLY A 16 7.61 -10.30 -11.14
N ILE A 17 7.43 -10.03 -12.44
CA ILE A 17 6.12 -9.69 -13.03
C ILE A 17 5.13 -10.86 -12.85
N GLY A 18 5.57 -12.10 -13.08
CA GLY A 18 4.73 -13.28 -12.89
C GLY A 18 4.19 -13.39 -11.45
N VAL A 19 5.08 -13.33 -10.47
CA VAL A 19 4.70 -13.36 -9.04
C VAL A 19 3.81 -12.17 -8.67
N PHE A 20 4.12 -10.98 -9.19
CA PHE A 20 3.33 -9.78 -8.98
C PHE A 20 1.89 -9.94 -9.49
N LEU A 21 1.71 -10.43 -10.72
CA LEU A 21 0.38 -10.65 -11.30
C LEU A 21 -0.42 -11.71 -10.54
N ILE A 22 0.24 -12.77 -10.05
CA ILE A 22 -0.39 -13.76 -9.16
C ILE A 22 -0.88 -13.10 -7.88
N ALA A 23 -0.04 -12.30 -7.23
CA ALA A 23 -0.42 -11.57 -6.02
C ALA A 23 -1.59 -10.60 -6.25
N CYS A 24 -1.60 -9.87 -7.38
CA CYS A 24 -2.72 -9.02 -7.80
C CYS A 24 -4.03 -9.83 -7.90
N THR A 25 -3.96 -11.00 -8.53
CA THR A 25 -5.12 -11.88 -8.75
C THR A 25 -5.64 -12.44 -7.44
N MET A 26 -4.75 -12.91 -6.56
CA MET A 26 -5.09 -13.37 -5.22
C MET A 26 -5.71 -12.26 -4.38
N MET A 27 -5.21 -11.03 -4.47
CA MET A 27 -5.80 -9.92 -3.75
C MET A 27 -7.22 -9.62 -4.25
N SER A 28 -7.44 -9.60 -5.57
CA SER A 28 -8.78 -9.40 -6.13
C SER A 28 -9.78 -10.45 -5.65
N SER A 29 -9.41 -11.74 -5.70
CA SER A 29 -10.30 -12.84 -5.30
C SER A 29 -10.59 -12.87 -3.80
N ASN A 30 -9.60 -12.56 -2.96
CA ASN A 30 -9.79 -12.46 -1.52
C ASN A 30 -10.63 -11.23 -1.14
N LEU A 31 -10.50 -10.12 -1.84
CA LEU A 31 -11.33 -8.93 -1.58
C LEU A 31 -12.78 -9.11 -2.04
N GLU A 32 -12.99 -9.89 -3.10
CA GLU A 32 -14.32 -10.30 -3.54
C GLU A 32 -14.97 -11.26 -2.53
N SER A 33 -14.22 -12.23 -1.99
CA SER A 33 -14.73 -13.16 -0.97
C SER A 33 -14.96 -12.48 0.40
N VAL A 34 -14.16 -11.46 0.73
CA VAL A 34 -14.27 -10.65 1.95
C VAL A 34 -15.22 -9.45 1.77
N SER A 35 -15.86 -9.30 0.60
CA SER A 35 -16.80 -8.21 0.26
C SER A 35 -18.05 -8.21 1.16
N SER A 36 -17.86 -7.83 2.41
CA SER A 36 -18.91 -7.50 3.36
C SER A 36 -19.54 -6.16 2.98
N ASN A 37 -20.82 -6.00 3.30
CA ASN A 37 -21.54 -4.73 3.10
C ASN A 37 -20.85 -3.52 3.76
N LYS A 38 -19.98 -3.74 4.76
CA LYS A 38 -19.18 -2.71 5.44
C LYS A 38 -18.10 -2.10 4.54
N LEU A 39 -17.37 -2.92 3.77
CA LEU A 39 -16.35 -2.42 2.82
C LEU A 39 -17.01 -1.61 1.70
N LYS A 40 -18.11 -2.12 1.14
CA LYS A 40 -18.92 -1.39 0.16
C LYS A 40 -19.44 -0.05 0.69
N GLN A 41 -19.91 0.00 1.95
CA GLN A 41 -20.32 1.26 2.58
C GLN A 41 -19.17 2.24 2.83
N LEU A 42 -17.98 1.76 3.20
CA LEU A 42 -16.80 2.59 3.41
C LEU A 42 -16.41 3.31 2.10
N PHE A 43 -16.38 2.57 0.99
CA PHE A 43 -16.08 3.12 -0.33
C PHE A 43 -17.24 3.92 -0.96
N ALA A 44 -18.49 3.60 -0.61
CA ALA A 44 -19.64 4.43 -0.99
C ALA A 44 -19.57 5.85 -0.39
N ARG A 45 -18.97 6.01 0.80
CA ARG A 45 -18.72 7.34 1.39
C ARG A 45 -17.62 8.11 0.66
N THR A 46 -16.61 7.41 0.15
CA THR A 46 -15.56 7.99 -0.71
C THR A 46 -16.13 8.61 -2.00
N SER A 47 -17.24 8.07 -2.51
CA SER A 47 -17.92 8.61 -3.70
C SER A 47 -18.40 10.06 -3.56
N LYS A 48 -18.66 10.53 -2.34
CA LYS A 48 -19.29 11.85 -2.11
C LYS A 48 -18.31 13.02 -2.17
N SER A 49 -17.00 12.77 -2.11
CA SER A 49 -15.98 13.84 -2.17
C SER A 49 -14.63 13.31 -2.62
N LYS A 50 -14.06 13.93 -3.67
CA LYS A 50 -12.73 13.60 -4.19
C LYS A 50 -11.63 13.74 -3.13
N LEU A 51 -11.77 14.70 -2.21
CA LEU A 51 -10.81 14.93 -1.12
C LEU A 51 -10.78 13.76 -0.13
N VAL A 52 -11.92 13.10 0.10
CA VAL A 52 -11.98 11.92 0.96
C VAL A 52 -11.22 10.76 0.31
N GLY A 53 -11.35 10.58 -1.01
CA GLY A 53 -10.58 9.59 -1.76
C GLY A 53 -9.07 9.83 -1.65
N VAL A 54 -8.64 11.08 -1.83
CA VAL A 54 -7.24 11.47 -1.64
C VAL A 54 -6.79 11.16 -0.21
N GLY A 55 -7.53 11.58 0.82
CA GLY A 55 -7.19 11.31 2.22
C GLY A 55 -7.06 9.81 2.53
N ILE A 56 -7.98 8.99 2.03
CA ILE A 56 -7.91 7.52 2.19
C ILE A 56 -6.64 6.97 1.54
N GLY A 57 -6.33 7.39 0.31
CA GLY A 57 -5.13 6.95 -0.38
C GLY A 57 -3.84 7.35 0.32
N THR A 58 -3.80 8.57 0.84
CA THR A 58 -2.68 9.11 1.62
C THR A 58 -2.45 8.30 2.88
N VAL A 59 -3.50 8.06 3.68
CA VAL A 59 -3.40 7.27 4.92
C VAL A 59 -3.07 5.81 4.63
N ALA A 60 -3.74 5.19 3.65
CA ALA A 60 -3.46 3.82 3.25
C ALA A 60 -2.00 3.64 2.81
N THR A 61 -1.47 4.60 2.05
CA THR A 61 -0.07 4.53 1.60
C THR A 61 0.91 4.89 2.70
N ALA A 62 0.58 5.78 3.63
CA ALA A 62 1.42 6.02 4.79
C ALA A 62 1.51 4.76 5.68
N ALA A 63 0.42 3.99 5.81
CA ALA A 63 0.40 2.74 6.56
C ALA A 63 1.13 1.59 5.82
N ILE A 64 0.88 1.42 4.53
CA ILE A 64 1.49 0.37 3.69
C ILE A 64 2.92 0.73 3.27
N GLN A 65 3.28 2.01 3.31
CA GLN A 65 4.55 2.61 2.86
C GLN A 65 4.90 2.36 1.39
N SER A 66 4.00 1.77 0.60
CA SER A 66 4.18 1.47 -0.81
C SER A 66 2.98 1.94 -1.61
N SER A 67 3.19 3.00 -2.41
CA SER A 67 2.17 3.48 -3.37
C SER A 67 1.91 2.46 -4.47
N GLY A 68 2.91 1.66 -4.85
CA GLY A 68 2.76 0.56 -5.80
C GLY A 68 1.81 -0.51 -5.27
N ALA A 69 2.03 -0.98 -4.04
CA ALA A 69 1.13 -1.95 -3.40
C ALA A 69 -0.29 -1.38 -3.22
N THR A 70 -0.40 -0.11 -2.85
CA THR A 70 -1.70 0.58 -2.69
C THR A 70 -2.44 0.69 -4.03
N THR A 71 -1.74 0.99 -5.12
CA THR A 71 -2.33 1.05 -6.47
C THR A 71 -2.88 -0.31 -6.88
N VAL A 72 -2.13 -1.39 -6.65
CA VAL A 72 -2.58 -2.75 -6.95
C VAL A 72 -3.83 -3.13 -6.16
N MET A 73 -3.88 -2.77 -4.87
CA MET A 73 -5.06 -2.97 -4.02
C MET A 73 -6.28 -2.25 -4.59
N VAL A 74 -6.11 -1.00 -4.98
CA VAL A 74 -7.18 -0.18 -5.57
C VAL A 74 -7.66 -0.76 -6.90
N ILE A 75 -6.76 -1.25 -7.75
CA ILE A 75 -7.11 -1.97 -8.99
C ILE A 75 -7.92 -3.23 -8.66
N GLY A 76 -7.51 -3.98 -7.62
CA GLY A 76 -8.28 -5.13 -7.11
C GLY A 76 -9.71 -4.76 -6.69
N PHE A 77 -9.90 -3.62 -6.00
CA PHE A 77 -11.23 -3.12 -5.65
C PHE A 77 -12.09 -2.74 -6.85
N VAL A 78 -11.48 -2.20 -7.92
CA VAL A 78 -12.19 -1.91 -9.17
C VAL A 78 -12.61 -3.21 -9.86
N ASN A 79 -11.72 -4.18 -9.95
CA ASN A 79 -12.00 -5.48 -10.57
C ASN A 79 -13.09 -6.26 -9.82
N ALA A 80 -13.12 -6.17 -8.49
CA ALA A 80 -14.17 -6.74 -7.65
C ALA A 80 -15.50 -5.95 -7.67
N GLY A 81 -15.60 -4.86 -8.46
CA GLY A 81 -16.80 -4.02 -8.56
C GLY A 81 -17.13 -3.24 -7.28
N ILE A 82 -16.18 -3.13 -6.35
CA ILE A 82 -16.35 -2.44 -5.06
C ILE A 82 -16.14 -0.93 -5.23
N MET A 83 -15.30 -0.52 -6.19
CA MET A 83 -14.91 0.86 -6.43
C MET A 83 -15.02 1.21 -7.92
N SER A 84 -15.42 2.45 -8.23
CA SER A 84 -15.38 2.94 -9.62
C SER A 84 -13.97 3.38 -10.03
N LEU A 85 -13.68 3.39 -11.33
CA LEU A 85 -12.38 3.86 -11.85
C LEU A 85 -12.07 5.30 -11.41
N MET A 86 -13.08 6.15 -11.32
CA MET A 86 -12.93 7.53 -10.86
C MET A 86 -12.58 7.64 -9.37
N GLN A 87 -13.19 6.80 -8.53
CA GLN A 87 -12.83 6.72 -7.11
C GLN A 87 -11.40 6.20 -6.96
N ALA A 88 -11.04 5.15 -7.71
CA ALA A 88 -9.70 4.60 -7.74
C ALA A 88 -8.64 5.66 -8.10
N ALA A 89 -8.90 6.48 -9.11
CA ALA A 89 -8.00 7.57 -9.48
C ALA A 89 -7.77 8.55 -8.32
N THR A 90 -8.80 8.94 -7.58
CA THR A 90 -8.65 9.85 -6.42
C THR A 90 -7.83 9.23 -5.29
N VAL A 91 -7.99 7.93 -5.04
CA VAL A 91 -7.20 7.20 -4.04
C VAL A 91 -5.75 7.06 -4.48
N ILE A 92 -5.49 6.79 -5.76
CA ILE A 92 -4.12 6.71 -6.31
C ILE A 92 -3.41 8.08 -6.21
N TYR A 93 -4.11 9.18 -6.48
CA TYR A 93 -3.55 10.53 -6.24
C TYR A 93 -3.17 10.73 -4.77
N GLY A 94 -4.04 10.31 -3.85
CA GLY A 94 -3.75 10.29 -2.42
C GLY A 94 -2.53 9.44 -2.07
N ALA A 95 -2.39 8.28 -2.69
CA ALA A 95 -1.29 7.36 -2.46
C ALA A 95 0.06 7.99 -2.80
N ASN A 96 0.14 8.69 -3.92
CA ASN A 96 1.34 9.42 -4.33
C ASN A 96 1.69 10.56 -3.37
N ILE A 97 0.70 11.22 -2.75
CA ILE A 97 0.95 12.20 -1.69
C ILE A 97 1.49 11.48 -0.44
N GLY A 98 0.91 10.33 -0.07
CA GLY A 98 1.28 9.58 1.13
C GLY A 98 2.76 9.20 1.19
N THR A 99 3.36 8.77 0.08
CA THR A 99 4.79 8.44 0.04
C THR A 99 5.71 9.63 0.29
N THR A 100 5.24 10.86 0.03
CA THR A 100 6.04 12.07 0.28
C THR A 100 6.06 12.50 1.74
N ILE A 101 5.08 12.08 2.55
CA ILE A 101 4.91 12.55 3.93
C ILE A 101 6.16 12.26 4.77
N THR A 102 6.75 11.07 4.65
CA THR A 102 7.97 10.72 5.39
C THR A 102 9.14 11.63 5.03
N GLY A 103 9.28 11.97 3.75
CA GLY A 103 10.29 12.90 3.27
C GLY A 103 10.06 14.31 3.80
N GLN A 104 8.81 14.79 3.78
CA GLN A 104 8.44 16.10 4.30
C GLN A 104 8.66 16.21 5.81
N ILE A 105 8.28 15.18 6.58
CA ILE A 105 8.54 15.11 8.03
C ILE A 105 10.05 15.19 8.32
N THR A 106 10.86 14.51 7.52
CA THR A 106 12.32 14.53 7.66
C THR A 106 12.90 15.90 7.30
N ALA A 107 12.42 16.52 6.22
CA ALA A 107 12.88 17.83 5.74
C ALA A 107 12.50 18.99 6.66
N LEU A 108 11.42 18.87 7.44
CA LEU A 108 11.00 19.87 8.43
C LEU A 108 11.83 19.85 9.73
N GLY A 109 12.92 19.07 9.77
CA GLY A 109 13.85 19.07 10.90
C GLY A 109 13.33 18.41 12.16
N MET A 110 12.18 17.72 12.10
CA MET A 110 11.61 17.01 13.26
C MET A 110 12.58 15.98 13.89
N PHE A 111 13.60 15.54 13.13
CA PHE A 111 14.62 14.59 13.55
C PHE A 111 16.06 15.11 13.40
N GLU A 112 16.29 16.40 13.13
CA GLU A 112 17.64 16.93 12.85
C GLU A 112 18.65 16.79 14.01
N ASN A 113 18.17 16.62 15.24
CA ASN A 113 19.01 16.36 16.43
C ASN A 113 18.67 15.02 17.12
N SER A 114 18.06 14.08 16.40
CA SER A 114 17.64 12.79 16.97
C SER A 114 17.89 11.65 15.98
N ILE A 115 17.90 10.43 16.53
CA ILE A 115 18.13 9.16 15.83
C ILE A 115 17.43 9.16 14.46
N SER A 116 18.14 8.72 13.41
CA SER A 116 17.65 8.66 12.02
C SER A 116 16.19 8.21 11.94
N THR A 117 15.36 8.96 11.20
CA THR A 117 13.94 8.68 10.99
C THR A 117 13.68 7.22 10.60
N GLY A 118 14.56 6.65 9.76
CA GLY A 118 14.48 5.24 9.36
C GLY A 118 14.66 4.26 10.53
N VAL A 119 15.52 4.58 11.49
CA VAL A 119 15.72 3.77 12.70
C VAL A 119 14.50 3.88 13.61
N VAL A 120 13.90 5.07 13.76
CA VAL A 120 12.67 5.24 14.56
C VAL A 120 11.55 4.38 14.00
N PHE A 121 11.27 4.44 12.69
CA PHE A 121 10.25 3.61 12.06
C PHE A 121 10.57 2.11 12.14
N ALA A 122 11.83 1.72 11.98
CA ALA A 122 12.26 0.33 12.12
C ALA A 122 12.09 -0.19 13.56
N THR A 123 12.33 0.63 14.57
CA THR A 123 12.10 0.28 15.98
C THR A 123 10.62 0.09 16.27
N PHE A 124 9.74 0.99 15.80
CA PHE A 124 8.30 0.81 15.93
C PHE A 124 7.80 -0.46 15.24
N ALA A 125 8.29 -0.73 14.02
CA ALA A 125 7.97 -1.95 13.29
C ALA A 125 8.47 -3.20 14.03
N GLY A 126 9.70 -3.16 14.59
CA GLY A 126 10.29 -4.25 15.35
C GLY A 126 9.54 -4.55 16.65
N ILE A 127 9.13 -3.52 17.40
CA ILE A 127 8.28 -3.66 18.59
C ILE A 127 6.93 -4.27 18.19
N GLY A 128 6.30 -3.77 17.12
CA GLY A 128 5.03 -4.31 16.63
C GLY A 128 5.12 -5.77 16.18
N ALA A 129 6.18 -6.14 15.47
CA ALA A 129 6.41 -7.52 15.06
C ALA A 129 6.68 -8.43 16.27
N PHE A 130 7.46 -7.94 17.25
CA PHE A 130 7.73 -8.66 18.48
C PHE A 130 6.45 -8.87 19.30
N THR A 131 5.64 -7.83 19.50
CA THR A 131 4.37 -7.96 20.22
C THR A 131 3.41 -8.88 19.48
N MET A 132 3.38 -8.86 18.14
CA MET A 132 2.55 -9.79 17.37
C MET A 132 3.04 -11.26 17.46
N ALA A 133 4.35 -11.47 17.60
CA ALA A 133 4.92 -12.81 17.82
C ALA A 133 4.57 -13.39 19.19
N PHE A 134 4.34 -12.54 20.20
CA PHE A 134 4.02 -12.94 21.58
C PHE A 134 2.57 -12.67 21.99
N ALA A 135 1.79 -11.95 21.18
CA ALA A 135 0.37 -11.78 21.37
C ALA A 135 -0.28 -13.15 21.21
N LYS A 136 -0.91 -13.64 22.28
CA LYS A 136 -1.73 -14.85 22.21
C LYS A 136 -2.76 -14.64 21.11
N LYS A 137 -2.80 -15.58 20.16
CA LYS A 137 -3.93 -15.73 19.24
C LYS A 137 -5.13 -16.15 20.09
N ASP A 138 -5.92 -15.18 20.49
CA ASP A 138 -7.27 -15.48 20.94
C ASP A 138 -8.09 -15.92 19.70
N ILE A 139 -8.75 -17.06 19.90
CA ILE A 139 -9.46 -17.93 18.94
C ILE A 139 -10.46 -17.16 18.07
#